data_AF-A0A226CY41-F1
#
_entry.id   AF-A0A226CY41-F1
#
_cell.length_a   1.000
_cell.length_b   1.000
_cell.length_c   1.000
_cell.angle_alpha   90.00
_cell.angle_beta   90.00
_cell.angle_gamma   90.00
#
_symmetry.space_group_name_H-M   'P 1'
#
loop_
_entity.id
_entity.type
_entity.pdbx_description
1 polymer ?
#
loop_
_entity_poly.entity_id
_entity_poly.type
_entity_poly.pdbx_seq_one_letter_code
_entity_poly.pdbx_strand_id
1 'polypeptide(L)'
;MWEQIYYNFVANRYQTDTYWNFPGSTAVAAFNRNWLLITRLSNFLLNLFPFVAWCQIPISPLHPMHIPTIFSNYPALFYFSYCIYGPAMMYSFCFVASYIKTLFQTFSSLIFFILPILQEELALTSKKARKVRKFKCSPDLGTSPEHLVFVYRSLQLGMKEIRLVFGRYLPIIQTFLGQLGISTGYVLIAEGGKIDLVTRLTFSICVPFAVLSWVALMTCAAKIQKSAKDCLTSWRVHGGGHWESRADRKYMSKFRKSCKPMFFGLDGFLVLTHKSVMKFMQGIIRGVFRTLLALKKKK
;
A
#
# COMPACT_ATOMS: atom_id res chain seq x y z
N MET A 1 9.33 19.50 -20.78
CA MET A 1 8.22 20.41 -21.15
C MET A 1 7.02 20.28 -20.19
N TRP A 2 6.49 19.08 -19.94
CA TRP A 2 5.41 18.88 -18.94
C TRP A 2 5.82 19.15 -17.48
N GLU A 3 7.06 18.85 -17.07
CA GLU A 3 7.56 19.23 -15.74
C GLU A 3 7.70 20.75 -15.57
N GLN A 4 8.08 21.48 -16.64
CA GLN A 4 8.18 22.94 -16.61
C GLN A 4 6.79 23.59 -16.49
N ILE A 5 5.77 23.01 -17.17
CA ILE A 5 4.38 23.46 -17.07
C ILE A 5 3.80 23.14 -15.69
N TYR A 6 4.13 21.97 -15.11
CA TYR A 6 3.72 21.63 -13.74
C TYR A 6 4.40 22.53 -12.71
N TYR A 7 5.70 22.81 -12.86
CA TYR A 7 6.43 23.73 -11.99
C TYR A 7 5.92 25.17 -12.11
N ASN A 8 5.66 25.67 -13.33
CA ASN A 8 5.12 27.01 -13.52
C ASN A 8 3.66 27.12 -13.05
N PHE A 9 2.84 26.07 -13.19
CA PHE A 9 1.48 26.06 -12.66
C PHE A 9 1.44 25.99 -11.13
N VAL A 10 2.37 25.26 -10.51
CA VAL A 10 2.52 25.20 -9.05
C VAL A 10 3.12 26.50 -8.52
N ALA A 11 4.18 27.03 -9.12
CA ALA A 11 4.86 28.26 -8.70
C ALA A 11 3.98 29.51 -8.85
N ASN A 12 3.18 29.60 -9.92
CA ASN A 12 2.31 30.76 -10.13
C ASN A 12 1.07 30.76 -9.20
N ARG A 13 0.69 29.60 -8.63
CA ARG A 13 -0.27 29.55 -7.50
C ARG A 13 0.35 29.97 -6.17
N TYR A 14 1.66 29.85 -5.99
CA TYR A 14 2.31 30.19 -4.73
C TYR A 14 2.49 31.70 -4.51
N GLN A 15 2.37 32.52 -5.56
CA GLN A 15 2.75 33.94 -5.48
C GLN A 15 1.58 34.91 -5.24
N THR A 16 0.32 34.45 -5.38
CA THR A 16 -0.89 35.24 -5.06
C THR A 16 -1.66 34.76 -3.83
N ASP A 17 -1.31 33.60 -3.27
CA ASP A 17 -1.88 33.10 -2.01
C ASP A 17 -0.96 33.46 -0.82
N THR A 18 -1.00 34.71 -0.37
CA THR A 18 -0.43 35.15 0.93
C THR A 18 -1.11 34.50 2.16
N TYR A 19 -2.06 33.60 1.93
CA TYR A 19 -2.64 32.74 2.94
C TYR A 19 -2.37 31.29 2.55
N TRP A 20 -1.55 30.61 3.34
CA TRP A 20 -1.81 29.20 3.59
C TRP A 20 -3.25 29.14 4.11
N ASN A 21 -4.22 28.92 3.22
CA ASN A 21 -5.60 28.67 3.61
C ASN A 21 -5.54 27.61 4.69
N PHE A 22 -5.95 27.97 5.91
CA PHE A 22 -6.00 27.03 7.02
C PHE A 22 -6.71 25.78 6.49
N PRO A 23 -6.15 24.57 6.69
CA PRO A 23 -6.68 23.36 6.09
C PRO A 23 -8.18 23.26 6.41
N GLY A 24 -9.02 23.22 5.38
CA GLY A 24 -10.48 23.29 5.53
C GLY A 24 -11.09 22.15 6.36
N SER A 25 -10.31 21.11 6.70
CA SER A 25 -10.67 20.04 7.63
C SER A 25 -9.46 19.57 8.47
N THR A 26 -9.71 19.10 9.69
CA THR A 26 -8.67 18.46 10.54
C THR A 26 -8.15 17.20 9.87
N ALA A 27 -9.00 16.51 9.10
CA ALA A 27 -8.62 15.36 8.29
C ALA A 27 -7.60 15.75 7.21
N VAL A 28 -7.77 16.88 6.53
CA VAL A 28 -6.79 17.40 5.55
C VAL A 28 -5.48 17.80 6.24
N ALA A 29 -5.54 18.44 7.41
CA ALA A 29 -4.34 18.79 8.18
C ALA A 29 -3.55 17.54 8.63
N ALA A 30 -4.25 16.55 9.20
CA ALA A 30 -3.68 15.30 9.63
C ALA A 30 -3.16 14.47 8.45
N PHE A 31 -3.90 14.47 7.34
CA PHE A 31 -3.47 13.89 6.07
C PHE A 31 -2.15 14.53 5.64
N ASN A 32 -2.09 15.85 5.46
CA ASN A 32 -0.88 16.55 5.00
C ASN A 32 0.33 16.26 5.90
N ARG A 33 0.16 16.29 7.23
CA ARG A 33 1.25 16.01 8.18
C ARG A 33 1.77 14.57 8.07
N ASN A 34 0.88 13.59 8.14
CA ASN A 34 1.27 12.17 8.13
C ASN A 34 1.73 11.72 6.74
N TRP A 35 1.06 12.22 5.70
CA TRP A 35 1.38 11.98 4.29
C TRP A 35 2.80 12.42 3.95
N LEU A 36 3.17 13.64 4.34
CA LEU A 36 4.51 14.17 4.06
C LEU A 36 5.61 13.37 4.77
N LEU A 37 5.39 12.96 6.02
CA LEU A 37 6.38 12.15 6.76
C LEU A 37 6.62 10.80 6.06
N ILE A 38 5.54 10.10 5.72
CA ILE A 38 5.62 8.79 5.06
C ILE A 38 6.19 8.92 3.65
N THR A 39 5.77 9.93 2.90
CA THR A 39 6.20 10.14 1.51
C THR A 39 7.65 10.57 1.44
N ARG A 40 8.13 11.44 2.33
CA ARG A 40 9.55 11.86 2.36
C ARG A 40 10.46 10.68 2.66
N LEU A 41 10.14 9.88 3.67
CA LEU A 41 10.95 8.72 4.03
C LEU A 41 10.95 7.66 2.92
N SER A 42 9.77 7.30 2.41
CA SER A 42 9.67 6.33 1.32
C SER A 42 10.36 6.81 0.04
N ASN A 43 10.26 8.09 -0.29
CA ASN A 43 10.96 8.67 -1.45
C ASN A 43 12.47 8.64 -1.29
N PHE A 44 12.98 8.99 -0.11
CA PHE A 44 14.40 8.91 0.17
C PHE A 44 14.91 7.47 0.01
N LEU A 45 14.24 6.51 0.64
CA LEU A 45 14.63 5.09 0.58
C LEU A 45 14.53 4.52 -0.85
N LEU A 46 13.44 4.78 -1.56
CA LEU A 46 13.23 4.27 -2.92
C LEU A 46 14.11 4.96 -3.96
N ASN A 47 14.49 6.22 -3.75
CA ASN A 47 15.48 6.87 -4.61
C ASN A 47 16.90 6.36 -4.34
N LEU A 48 17.22 5.97 -3.11
CA LEU A 48 18.54 5.40 -2.75
C LEU A 48 18.70 3.95 -3.25
N PHE A 49 17.61 3.19 -3.30
CA PHE A 49 17.63 1.76 -3.64
C PHE A 49 18.29 1.43 -5.00
N PRO A 50 17.98 2.10 -6.12
CA PRO A 50 18.65 1.84 -7.40
C PRO A 50 20.16 1.97 -7.33
N PHE A 51 20.68 2.97 -6.62
CA PHE A 51 22.11 3.18 -6.47
C PHE A 51 22.75 2.05 -5.66
N VAL A 52 22.13 1.66 -4.53
CA VAL A 52 22.63 0.55 -3.72
C VAL A 52 22.63 -0.77 -4.49
N ALA A 53 21.56 -1.06 -5.22
CA ALA A 53 21.45 -2.25 -6.06
C ALA A 53 22.47 -2.23 -7.21
N TRP A 54 22.65 -1.08 -7.84
CA TRP A 54 23.61 -0.90 -8.93
C TRP A 54 25.06 -1.05 -8.45
N CYS A 55 25.40 -0.53 -7.26
CA CYS A 55 26.74 -0.68 -6.66
C CYS A 55 27.16 -2.15 -6.47
N GLN A 56 26.23 -3.11 -6.44
CA GLN A 56 26.61 -4.52 -6.37
C GLN A 56 27.30 -5.02 -7.65
N ILE A 57 27.01 -4.43 -8.80
CA ILE A 57 27.58 -4.80 -10.09
C ILE A 57 29.12 -4.57 -10.10
N PRO A 58 29.65 -3.39 -9.75
CA PRO A 58 31.09 -3.17 -9.65
C PRO A 58 31.76 -3.85 -8.46
N ILE A 59 31.03 -4.11 -7.36
CA ILE A 59 31.60 -4.82 -6.20
C ILE A 59 31.81 -6.31 -6.52
N SER A 60 30.93 -6.93 -7.32
CA SER A 60 31.01 -8.35 -7.66
C SER A 60 30.78 -8.59 -9.16
N PRO A 61 31.73 -8.19 -10.02
CA PRO A 61 31.55 -8.23 -11.48
C PRO A 61 31.43 -9.65 -12.05
N LEU A 62 31.88 -10.67 -11.31
CA LEU A 62 31.82 -12.09 -11.69
C LEU A 62 30.62 -12.82 -11.06
N HIS A 63 29.67 -12.10 -10.47
CA HIS A 63 28.50 -12.73 -9.89
C HIS A 63 27.69 -13.49 -10.97
N PRO A 64 27.25 -14.74 -10.73
CA PRO A 64 26.55 -15.55 -11.74
C PRO A 64 25.19 -14.98 -12.17
N MET A 65 24.64 -14.02 -11.43
CA MET A 65 23.43 -13.29 -11.82
C MET A 65 23.67 -12.25 -12.92
N HIS A 66 24.93 -11.89 -13.21
CA HIS A 66 25.25 -10.88 -14.21
C HIS A 66 25.44 -11.52 -15.58
N ILE A 67 24.74 -10.99 -16.59
CA ILE A 67 24.83 -11.46 -17.98
C ILE A 67 26.28 -11.42 -18.53
N PRO A 68 27.11 -10.38 -18.24
CA PRO A 68 28.51 -10.35 -18.67
C PRO A 68 29.33 -11.59 -18.30
N THR A 69 28.99 -12.28 -17.20
CA THR A 69 29.71 -13.47 -16.72
C THR A 69 29.72 -14.63 -17.72
N ILE A 70 28.78 -14.67 -18.67
CA ILE A 70 28.76 -15.64 -19.78
C ILE A 70 30.01 -15.50 -20.67
N PHE A 71 30.55 -14.28 -20.81
CA PHE A 71 31.73 -13.98 -21.61
C PHE A 71 33.03 -13.97 -20.80
N SER A 72 33.04 -14.55 -19.59
CA SER A 72 34.20 -14.53 -18.68
C SER A 72 35.49 -15.09 -19.29
N ASN A 73 35.38 -16.02 -20.25
CA ASN A 73 36.53 -16.57 -20.97
C ASN A 73 37.15 -15.62 -22.02
N TYR A 74 36.47 -14.53 -22.38
CA TYR A 74 36.87 -13.60 -23.45
C TYR A 74 36.97 -12.18 -22.90
N PRO A 75 38.16 -11.71 -22.47
CA PRO A 75 38.30 -10.45 -21.73
C PRO A 75 37.70 -9.23 -22.46
N ALA A 76 37.93 -9.10 -23.77
CA ALA A 76 37.41 -7.98 -24.55
C ALA A 76 35.86 -7.96 -24.60
N LEU A 77 35.23 -9.11 -24.82
CA LEU A 77 33.76 -9.24 -24.84
C LEU A 77 33.17 -9.04 -23.45
N PHE A 78 33.86 -9.52 -22.40
CA PHE A 78 33.48 -9.31 -21.02
C PHE A 78 33.41 -7.81 -20.70
N TYR A 79 34.48 -7.04 -20.95
CA TYR A 79 34.49 -5.60 -20.67
C TYR A 79 33.47 -4.84 -21.51
N PHE A 80 33.34 -5.17 -22.80
CA PHE A 80 32.35 -4.54 -23.67
C PHE A 80 30.91 -4.78 -23.19
N SER A 81 30.56 -6.03 -22.89
CA SER A 81 29.23 -6.38 -22.38
C SER A 81 28.97 -5.74 -21.01
N TYR A 82 29.98 -5.67 -20.14
CA TYR A 82 29.91 -5.03 -18.84
C TYR A 82 29.64 -3.52 -18.94
N CYS A 83 30.33 -2.82 -19.85
CA CYS A 83 30.13 -1.39 -20.11
C CYS A 83 28.71 -1.05 -20.58
N ILE A 84 28.05 -1.95 -21.32
CA ILE A 84 26.65 -1.79 -21.74
C ILE A 84 25.67 -2.19 -20.63
N TYR A 85 25.96 -3.31 -19.95
CA TYR A 85 25.11 -3.90 -18.92
C TYR A 85 24.93 -2.96 -17.71
N GLY A 86 26.00 -2.32 -17.23
CA GLY A 86 25.96 -1.43 -16.07
C GLY A 86 24.92 -0.30 -16.20
N PRO A 87 25.01 0.56 -17.23
CA PRO A 87 24.03 1.63 -17.47
C PRO A 87 22.61 1.10 -17.73
N ALA A 88 22.45 0.00 -18.48
CA ALA A 88 21.15 -0.61 -18.74
C ALA A 88 20.46 -1.10 -17.46
N MET A 89 21.23 -1.70 -16.55
CA MET A 89 20.73 -2.13 -15.24
C MET A 89 20.39 -0.95 -14.34
N MET A 90 21.21 0.12 -14.33
CA MET A 90 20.88 1.34 -13.59
C MET A 90 19.55 1.91 -14.05
N TYR A 91 19.36 2.07 -15.35
CA TYR A 91 18.11 2.54 -15.93
C TYR A 91 16.92 1.67 -15.50
N SER A 92 17.09 0.35 -15.58
CA SER A 92 16.06 -0.63 -15.19
C SER A 92 15.71 -0.52 -13.70
N PHE A 93 16.70 -0.39 -12.81
CA PHE A 93 16.46 -0.21 -11.39
C PHE A 93 15.77 1.12 -11.07
N CYS A 94 16.17 2.22 -11.71
CA CYS A 94 15.52 3.52 -11.58
C CYS A 94 14.06 3.46 -12.06
N PHE A 95 13.79 2.78 -13.17
CA PHE A 95 12.43 2.58 -13.70
C PHE A 95 11.56 1.79 -12.71
N VAL A 96 12.05 0.64 -12.22
CA VAL A 96 11.33 -0.18 -11.24
C VAL A 96 11.10 0.58 -9.94
N ALA A 97 12.11 1.30 -9.42
CA ALA A 97 11.96 2.08 -8.20
C ALA A 97 10.95 3.23 -8.36
N SER A 98 10.95 3.91 -9.51
CA SER A 98 9.96 4.94 -9.84
C SER A 98 8.54 4.35 -9.88
N TYR A 99 8.37 3.17 -10.49
CA TYR A 99 7.09 2.48 -10.54
C TYR A 99 6.60 2.06 -9.14
N ILE A 100 7.46 1.43 -8.33
CA ILE A 100 7.15 1.03 -6.95
C ILE A 100 6.81 2.25 -6.10
N LYS A 101 7.54 3.35 -6.26
CA LYS A 101 7.30 4.62 -5.59
C LYS A 101 5.93 5.19 -5.92
N THR A 102 5.57 5.25 -7.20
CA THR A 102 4.24 5.70 -7.63
C THR A 102 3.15 4.81 -7.03
N LEU A 103 3.30 3.48 -7.12
CA LEU A 103 2.33 2.55 -6.51
C LEU A 103 2.19 2.77 -5.00
N PHE A 104 3.31 2.79 -4.26
CA PHE A 104 3.31 2.97 -2.82
C PHE A 104 2.65 4.29 -2.41
N GLN A 105 2.95 5.36 -3.13
CA GLN A 105 2.34 6.66 -2.90
C GLN A 105 0.83 6.64 -3.21
N THR A 106 0.42 6.14 -4.37
CA THR A 106 -1.01 6.08 -4.73
C THR A 106 -1.80 5.27 -3.70
N PHE A 107 -1.30 4.10 -3.28
CA PHE A 107 -1.98 3.27 -2.27
C PHE A 107 -2.03 3.92 -0.90
N SER A 108 -0.91 4.48 -0.44
CA SER A 108 -0.87 5.14 0.87
C SER A 108 -1.80 6.35 0.88
N SER A 109 -1.78 7.18 -0.18
CA SER A 109 -2.67 8.34 -0.33
C SER A 109 -4.12 7.91 -0.29
N LEU A 110 -4.45 6.86 -1.03
CA LEU A 110 -5.79 6.28 -1.02
C LEU A 110 -6.22 5.81 0.37
N ILE A 111 -5.37 5.09 1.09
CA ILE A 111 -5.68 4.61 2.44
C ILE A 111 -5.92 5.79 3.39
N PHE A 112 -5.03 6.78 3.36
CA PHE A 112 -5.12 7.98 4.21
C PHE A 112 -6.27 8.89 3.84
N PHE A 113 -6.78 8.84 2.61
CA PHE A 113 -7.97 9.56 2.19
C PHE A 113 -9.25 8.82 2.60
N ILE A 114 -9.35 7.53 2.28
CA ILE A 114 -10.57 6.73 2.45
C ILE A 114 -10.88 6.45 3.92
N LEU A 115 -9.86 6.14 4.74
CA LEU A 115 -10.09 5.78 6.15
C LEU A 115 -10.73 6.90 6.95
N PRO A 116 -10.19 8.14 6.97
CA PRO A 116 -10.83 9.25 7.67
C PRO A 116 -12.22 9.55 7.13
N ILE A 117 -12.42 9.55 5.81
CA ILE A 117 -13.76 9.77 5.23
C ILE A 117 -14.77 8.76 5.77
N LEU A 118 -14.41 7.47 5.82
CA LEU A 118 -15.31 6.44 6.34
C LEU A 118 -15.55 6.55 7.85
N GLN A 119 -14.50 6.78 8.62
CA GLN A 119 -14.56 6.74 10.09
C GLN A 119 -15.11 8.04 10.69
N GLU A 120 -14.81 9.16 10.06
CA GLU A 120 -15.00 10.48 10.65
C GLU A 120 -16.11 11.29 10.00
N GLU A 121 -16.34 11.13 8.70
CA GLU A 121 -17.29 11.95 7.95
C GLU A 121 -18.59 11.19 7.65
N LEU A 122 -18.46 9.95 7.17
CA LEU A 122 -19.61 9.13 6.78
C LEU A 122 -20.20 8.34 7.97
N ALA A 123 -19.41 8.02 9.00
CA ALA A 123 -19.93 7.32 10.17
C ALA A 123 -20.66 8.28 11.12
N LEU A 124 -21.92 7.99 11.41
CA LEU A 124 -22.79 8.80 12.29
C LEU A 124 -22.59 8.50 13.80
N THR A 125 -21.57 7.72 14.15
CA THR A 125 -21.33 7.21 15.50
C THR A 125 -20.84 8.28 16.48
N SER A 126 -20.22 9.37 16.00
CA SER A 126 -19.51 10.30 16.88
C SER A 126 -20.21 11.65 17.04
N LYS A 127 -21.26 11.70 17.88
CA LYS A 127 -21.86 12.96 18.35
C LYS A 127 -20.83 13.85 19.08
N LYS A 128 -19.84 13.25 19.76
CA LYS A 128 -18.76 13.97 20.46
C LYS A 128 -17.69 14.53 19.51
N ALA A 129 -17.28 13.82 18.46
CA ALA A 129 -16.26 14.34 17.55
C ALA A 129 -16.78 15.49 16.67
N ARG A 130 -18.07 15.52 16.33
CA ARG A 130 -18.62 16.56 15.42
C ARG A 130 -18.74 17.95 16.08
N LYS A 131 -18.91 18.02 17.41
CA LYS A 131 -19.05 19.30 18.14
C LYS A 131 -17.71 19.99 18.42
N VAL A 132 -16.61 19.24 18.54
CA VAL A 132 -15.30 19.76 18.98
C VAL A 132 -14.35 20.07 17.82
N ARG A 133 -14.69 19.69 16.58
CA ARG A 133 -13.79 19.91 15.45
C ARG A 133 -13.81 21.37 14.98
N LYS A 134 -12.61 21.97 14.95
CA LYS A 134 -12.32 23.30 14.41
C LYS A 134 -12.62 23.41 12.91
N PHE A 135 -12.57 22.30 12.18
CA PHE A 135 -12.78 22.26 10.74
C PHE A 135 -13.73 21.11 10.38
N LYS A 136 -14.87 21.45 9.79
CA LYS A 136 -15.96 20.51 9.46
C LYS A 136 -15.99 20.31 7.94
N CYS A 137 -16.18 19.07 7.46
CA CYS A 137 -16.80 18.92 6.13
C CYS A 137 -18.16 19.62 6.14
N SER A 138 -18.68 19.97 4.96
CA SER A 138 -19.92 20.74 4.86
C SER A 138 -20.98 20.15 5.81
N PRO A 139 -21.58 20.98 6.70
CA PRO A 139 -22.63 20.51 7.60
C PRO A 139 -23.75 19.79 6.83
N ASP A 140 -23.91 20.11 5.54
CA ASP A 140 -24.88 19.56 4.60
C ASP A 140 -24.72 18.06 4.34
N LEU A 141 -23.52 17.49 4.54
CA LEU A 141 -23.27 16.06 4.32
C LEU A 141 -23.97 15.20 5.38
N GLY A 142 -24.13 15.74 6.60
CA GLY A 142 -24.76 15.03 7.71
C GLY A 142 -26.25 15.28 7.83
N THR A 143 -26.76 16.39 7.28
CA THR A 143 -28.17 16.79 7.37
C THR A 143 -29.01 16.15 6.27
N SER A 144 -28.51 16.09 5.04
CA SER A 144 -29.21 15.45 3.93
C SER A 144 -28.75 14.00 3.70
N PRO A 145 -29.64 13.00 3.77
CA PRO A 145 -29.29 11.62 3.46
C PRO A 145 -28.85 11.43 2.00
N GLU A 146 -29.29 12.30 1.08
CA GLU A 146 -28.97 12.23 -0.34
C GLU A 146 -27.49 12.48 -0.62
N HIS A 147 -26.90 13.49 0.04
CA HIS A 147 -25.48 13.80 -0.11
C HIS A 147 -24.60 12.66 0.41
N LEU A 148 -24.97 12.08 1.55
CA LEU A 148 -24.24 10.96 2.15
C LEU A 148 -24.32 9.70 1.27
N VAL A 149 -25.49 9.43 0.69
CA VAL A 149 -25.69 8.37 -0.31
C VAL A 149 -24.79 8.59 -1.52
N PHE A 150 -24.79 9.80 -2.08
CA PHE A 150 -23.99 10.14 -3.25
C PHE A 150 -22.49 9.94 -2.99
N VAL A 151 -21.95 10.52 -1.91
CA VAL A 151 -20.53 10.40 -1.58
C VAL A 151 -20.12 8.94 -1.34
N TYR A 152 -20.94 8.17 -0.61
CA TYR A 152 -20.64 6.76 -0.37
C TYR A 152 -20.69 5.92 -1.65
N ARG A 153 -21.64 6.18 -2.56
CA ARG A 153 -21.71 5.49 -3.87
C ARG A 153 -20.51 5.84 -4.75
N SER A 154 -20.11 7.10 -4.80
CA SER A 154 -18.91 7.52 -5.52
C SER A 154 -17.66 6.83 -4.99
N LEU A 155 -17.54 6.72 -3.66
CA LEU A 155 -16.44 6.00 -3.02
C LEU A 155 -16.47 4.49 -3.32
N GLN A 156 -17.65 3.86 -3.33
CA GLN A 156 -17.81 2.47 -3.73
C GLN A 156 -17.40 2.23 -5.19
N LEU A 157 -17.76 3.14 -6.10
CA LEU A 157 -17.38 3.07 -7.51
C LEU A 157 -15.86 3.20 -7.68
N GLY A 158 -15.24 4.19 -7.04
CA GLY A 158 -13.77 4.33 -7.06
C GLY A 158 -13.07 3.08 -6.53
N MET A 159 -13.54 2.56 -5.40
CA MET A 159 -13.02 1.32 -4.81
C MET A 159 -13.24 0.09 -5.69
N LYS A 160 -14.34 0.04 -6.45
CA LYS A 160 -14.62 -1.03 -7.41
C LYS A 160 -13.59 -1.01 -8.55
N GLU A 161 -13.26 0.15 -9.09
CA GLU A 161 -12.25 0.28 -10.16
C GLU A 161 -10.86 -0.14 -9.68
N ILE A 162 -10.44 0.34 -8.50
CA ILE A 162 -9.17 -0.07 -7.87
C ILE A 162 -9.13 -1.57 -7.68
N ARG A 163 -10.23 -2.16 -7.22
CA ARG A 163 -10.34 -3.61 -7.02
C ARG A 163 -10.30 -4.38 -8.33
N LEU A 164 -10.89 -3.88 -9.41
CA LEU A 164 -10.84 -4.53 -10.72
C LEU A 164 -9.40 -4.59 -11.26
N VAL A 165 -8.64 -3.50 -11.10
CA VAL A 165 -7.24 -3.44 -11.52
C VAL A 165 -6.35 -4.30 -10.61
N PHE A 166 -6.38 -4.05 -9.30
CA PHE A 166 -5.42 -4.65 -8.38
C PHE A 166 -5.83 -6.02 -7.84
N GLY A 167 -7.13 -6.32 -7.80
CA GLY A 167 -7.67 -7.55 -7.21
C GLY A 167 -7.08 -8.82 -7.82
N ARG A 168 -6.80 -8.81 -9.13
CA ARG A 168 -6.19 -9.94 -9.85
C ARG A 168 -4.74 -10.20 -9.44
N TYR A 169 -4.00 -9.15 -9.09
CA TYR A 169 -2.58 -9.26 -8.71
C TYR A 169 -2.40 -9.64 -7.24
N LEU A 170 -3.39 -9.38 -6.37
CA LEU A 170 -3.28 -9.66 -4.94
C LEU A 170 -2.92 -11.14 -4.63
N PRO A 171 -3.57 -12.16 -5.23
CA PRO A 171 -3.19 -13.56 -5.02
C PRO A 171 -1.77 -13.88 -5.47
N ILE A 172 -1.35 -13.32 -6.61
CA ILE A 172 -0.03 -13.59 -7.20
C ILE A 172 1.06 -13.03 -6.28
N ILE A 173 0.91 -11.77 -5.86
CA ILE A 173 1.84 -11.11 -4.94
C ILE A 173 1.86 -11.84 -3.59
N GLN A 174 0.70 -12.24 -3.07
CA GLN A 174 0.61 -12.98 -1.81
C GLN A 174 1.33 -14.34 -1.90
N THR A 175 1.15 -15.10 -2.98
CA THR A 175 1.85 -16.37 -3.18
C THR A 175 3.34 -16.15 -3.32
N PHE A 176 3.75 -15.17 -4.12
CA PHE A 176 5.16 -14.83 -4.34
C PHE A 176 5.87 -14.45 -3.04
N LEU A 177 5.32 -13.52 -2.27
CA LEU A 177 5.91 -13.09 -0.99
C LEU A 177 5.84 -14.18 0.08
N GLY A 178 4.80 -15.02 0.05
CA GLY A 178 4.71 -16.19 0.93
C GLY A 178 5.83 -17.19 0.64
N GLN A 179 6.05 -17.53 -0.62
CA GLN A 179 7.13 -18.43 -1.04
C GLN A 179 8.50 -17.84 -0.78
N LEU A 180 8.70 -16.54 -1.04
CA LEU A 180 9.93 -15.83 -0.72
C LEU A 180 10.25 -15.89 0.78
N GLY A 181 9.26 -15.64 1.64
CA GLY A 181 9.43 -15.76 3.09
C GLY A 181 9.79 -17.18 3.53
N ILE A 182 9.16 -18.21 2.94
CA ILE A 182 9.42 -19.61 3.27
C ILE A 182 10.82 -20.05 2.81
N SER A 183 11.19 -19.76 1.55
CA SER A 183 12.46 -20.17 0.98
C SER A 183 13.63 -19.48 1.66
N THR A 184 13.54 -18.17 1.90
CA THR A 184 14.59 -17.43 2.62
C THR A 184 14.69 -17.87 4.08
N GLY A 185 13.57 -18.07 4.77
CA GLY A 185 13.57 -18.59 6.13
C GLY A 185 14.25 -19.96 6.23
N TYR A 186 13.99 -20.84 5.26
CA TYR A 186 14.67 -22.12 5.15
C TYR A 186 16.18 -21.97 4.93
N VAL A 187 16.59 -21.21 3.90
CA VAL A 187 17.99 -21.00 3.52
C VAL A 187 18.80 -20.43 4.69
N LEU A 188 18.25 -19.44 5.41
CA LEU A 188 18.91 -18.83 6.56
C LEU A 188 19.10 -19.81 7.74
N ILE A 189 18.17 -20.74 7.95
CA ILE A 189 18.23 -21.69 9.08
C ILE A 189 19.09 -22.90 8.74
N ALA A 190 18.91 -23.49 7.55
CA ALA A 190 19.56 -24.74 7.18
C ALA A 190 20.97 -24.54 6.62
N GLU A 191 21.17 -23.49 5.83
CA GLU A 191 22.42 -23.23 5.11
C GLU A 191 23.14 -21.97 5.62
N GLY A 192 22.64 -21.34 6.70
CA GLY A 192 23.14 -20.06 7.20
C GLY A 192 24.62 -20.03 7.61
N GLY A 193 25.25 -21.19 7.83
CA GLY A 193 26.68 -21.31 8.08
C GLY A 193 27.55 -21.41 6.82
N LYS A 194 26.96 -21.74 5.66
CA LYS A 194 27.68 -21.88 4.37
C LYS A 194 27.53 -20.65 3.48
N ILE A 195 26.56 -19.79 3.77
CA ILE A 195 26.27 -18.59 2.99
C ILE A 195 27.19 -17.46 3.45
N ASP A 196 27.69 -16.69 2.49
CA ASP A 196 28.46 -15.49 2.76
C ASP A 196 27.71 -14.50 3.68
N LEU A 197 28.46 -13.81 4.54
CA LEU A 197 27.91 -12.88 5.52
C LEU A 197 27.05 -11.79 4.89
N VAL A 198 27.48 -11.24 3.74
CA VAL A 198 26.74 -10.18 3.04
C VAL A 198 25.41 -10.71 2.56
N THR A 199 25.40 -11.86 1.90
CA THR A 199 24.16 -12.48 1.40
C THR A 199 23.20 -12.81 2.54
N ARG A 200 23.73 -13.34 3.65
CA ARG A 200 22.95 -13.63 4.86
C ARG A 200 22.30 -12.37 5.43
N LEU A 201 23.04 -11.26 5.51
CA LEU A 201 22.51 -9.96 5.97
C LEU A 201 21.45 -9.42 5.02
N THR A 202 21.70 -9.45 3.70
CA THR A 202 20.73 -9.03 2.69
C THR A 202 19.42 -9.81 2.81
N PHE A 203 19.47 -11.13 2.90
CA PHE A 203 18.28 -11.95 3.11
C PHE A 203 17.57 -11.67 4.43
N SER A 204 18.33 -11.46 5.51
CA SER A 204 17.78 -11.17 6.84
C SER A 204 17.10 -9.80 6.94
N ILE A 205 17.49 -8.83 6.10
CA ILE A 205 16.92 -7.48 6.12
C ILE A 205 15.83 -7.32 5.05
N CYS A 206 16.15 -7.62 3.79
CA CYS A 206 15.29 -7.29 2.65
C CYS A 206 14.00 -8.12 2.63
N VAL A 207 14.09 -9.43 2.93
CA VAL A 207 12.92 -10.32 2.84
C VAL A 207 11.91 -10.05 3.95
N PRO A 208 12.31 -9.97 5.25
CA PRO A 208 11.38 -9.56 6.29
C PRO A 208 10.78 -8.18 6.05
N PHE A 209 11.57 -7.21 5.57
CA PHE A 209 11.05 -5.89 5.23
C PHE A 209 9.96 -5.95 4.14
N ALA A 210 10.17 -6.71 3.06
CA ALA A 210 9.18 -6.91 2.00
C ALA A 210 7.91 -7.60 2.52
N VAL A 211 8.05 -8.67 3.31
CA VAL A 211 6.91 -9.40 3.90
C VAL A 211 6.13 -8.52 4.87
N LEU A 212 6.81 -7.78 5.75
CA LEU A 212 6.18 -6.86 6.71
C LEU A 212 5.47 -5.70 6.01
N SER A 213 6.06 -5.15 4.95
CA SER A 213 5.44 -4.08 4.16
C SER A 213 4.14 -4.56 3.51
N TRP A 214 4.14 -5.80 3.01
CA TRP A 214 2.93 -6.43 2.48
C TRP A 214 1.87 -6.69 3.55
N VAL A 215 2.27 -7.17 4.72
CA VAL A 215 1.37 -7.36 5.88
C VAL A 215 0.74 -6.04 6.32
N ALA A 216 1.52 -4.95 6.33
CA ALA A 216 1.02 -3.62 6.63
C ALA A 216 -0.05 -3.18 5.61
N LEU A 217 0.21 -3.38 4.31
CA LEU A 217 -0.75 -3.09 3.25
C LEU A 217 -2.05 -3.89 3.40
N MET A 218 -1.94 -5.21 3.61
CA MET A 218 -3.11 -6.07 3.85
C MET A 218 -3.89 -5.64 5.10
N THR A 219 -3.19 -5.20 6.15
CA THR A 219 -3.80 -4.71 7.39
C THR A 219 -4.58 -3.42 7.16
N CYS A 220 -4.02 -2.48 6.39
CA CYS A 220 -4.72 -1.26 6.00
C CYS A 220 -5.96 -1.56 5.15
N ALA A 221 -5.86 -2.47 4.19
CA ALA A 221 -6.98 -2.93 3.39
C ALA A 221 -8.09 -3.57 4.26
N ALA A 222 -7.72 -4.40 5.23
CA ALA A 222 -8.65 -4.99 6.20
C ALA A 222 -9.31 -3.92 7.10
N LYS A 223 -8.56 -2.89 7.51
CA LYS A 223 -9.10 -1.75 8.27
C LYS A 223 -10.14 -0.99 7.45
N ILE A 224 -9.91 -0.73 6.16
CA ILE A 224 -10.88 -0.07 5.28
C ILE A 224 -12.18 -0.87 5.23
N GLN A 225 -12.09 -2.20 5.07
CA GLN A 225 -13.28 -3.05 5.08
C GLN A 225 -14.04 -2.99 6.41
N LYS A 226 -13.31 -3.06 7.54
CA LYS A 226 -13.92 -2.93 8.87
C LYS A 226 -14.62 -1.57 9.02
N SER A 227 -13.93 -0.48 8.69
CA SER A 227 -14.50 0.87 8.75
C SER A 227 -15.70 1.07 7.84
N ALA A 228 -15.71 0.45 6.66
CA ALA A 228 -16.89 0.48 5.79
C ALA A 228 -18.09 -0.23 6.42
N LYS A 229 -17.88 -1.37 7.11
CA LYS A 229 -18.93 -2.08 7.86
C LYS A 229 -19.43 -1.27 9.06
N ASP A 230 -18.52 -0.67 9.81
CA ASP A 230 -18.83 0.15 10.98
C ASP A 230 -19.62 1.40 10.55
N CYS A 231 -19.21 2.05 9.46
CA CYS A 231 -19.93 3.15 8.83
C CYS A 231 -21.38 2.76 8.48
N LEU A 232 -21.59 1.67 7.74
CA LEU A 232 -22.94 1.18 7.40
C LEU A 232 -23.76 0.83 8.64
N THR A 233 -23.12 0.27 9.67
CA THR A 233 -23.80 -0.07 10.94
C THR A 233 -24.19 1.17 11.72
N SER A 234 -23.35 2.22 11.70
CA SER A 234 -23.64 3.50 12.35
C SER A 234 -24.93 4.13 11.83
N TRP A 235 -25.23 4.00 10.54
CA TRP A 235 -26.47 4.50 9.93
C TRP A 235 -27.72 3.80 10.45
N ARG A 236 -27.61 2.53 10.88
CA ARG A 236 -28.72 1.79 11.51
C ARG A 236 -28.94 2.26 12.96
N VAL A 237 -27.86 2.32 13.73
CA VAL A 237 -27.93 2.50 15.19
C VAL A 237 -28.12 3.97 15.57
N HIS A 238 -27.39 4.88 14.93
CA HIS A 238 -27.34 6.30 15.31
C HIS A 238 -28.14 7.21 14.37
N GLY A 239 -28.57 6.68 13.22
CA GLY A 239 -29.38 7.42 12.25
C GLY A 239 -30.73 7.90 12.78
N GLY A 240 -31.31 7.19 13.75
CA GLY A 240 -32.61 7.54 14.33
C GLY A 240 -32.65 8.90 15.04
N GLY A 241 -31.50 9.41 15.50
CA GLY A 241 -31.38 10.73 16.10
C GLY A 241 -30.70 11.78 15.20
N HIS A 242 -30.34 11.42 13.97
CA HIS A 242 -29.77 12.33 12.97
C HIS A 242 -30.78 12.74 11.90
N TRP A 243 -31.78 11.89 11.63
CA TRP A 243 -32.82 12.16 10.64
C TRP A 243 -34.16 12.37 11.34
N GLU A 244 -34.64 13.61 11.34
CA GLU A 244 -35.91 13.98 11.97
C GLU A 244 -37.08 13.26 11.28
N SER A 245 -37.08 13.26 9.94
CA SER A 245 -38.13 12.64 9.13
C SER A 245 -38.12 11.11 9.17
N ARG A 246 -39.30 10.52 9.35
CA ARG A 246 -39.52 9.06 9.21
C ARG A 246 -39.23 8.58 7.79
N ALA A 247 -39.45 9.43 6.79
CA ALA A 247 -39.18 9.12 5.38
C ALA A 247 -37.68 8.89 5.15
N ASP A 248 -36.83 9.77 5.67
CA ASP A 248 -35.37 9.68 5.54
C ASP A 248 -34.80 8.44 6.22
N ARG A 249 -35.31 8.11 7.42
CA ARG A 249 -34.93 6.86 8.12
C ARG A 249 -35.29 5.62 7.29
N LYS A 250 -36.48 5.62 6.66
CA LYS A 250 -36.92 4.52 5.80
C LYS A 250 -36.07 4.43 4.54
N TYR A 251 -35.75 5.58 3.93
CA TYR A 251 -34.87 5.69 2.76
C TYR A 251 -33.46 5.16 3.08
N MET A 252 -32.82 5.65 4.14
CA MET A 252 -31.48 5.21 4.55
C MET A 252 -31.43 3.75 4.98
N SER A 253 -32.50 3.22 5.59
CA SER A 253 -32.61 1.79 5.91
C SER A 253 -32.61 0.92 4.64
N LYS A 254 -33.35 1.33 3.59
CA LYS A 254 -33.34 0.65 2.29
C LYS A 254 -31.99 0.79 1.61
N PHE A 255 -31.43 2.01 1.57
CA PHE A 255 -30.14 2.27 0.96
C PHE A 255 -29.02 1.42 1.59
N ARG A 256 -28.94 1.39 2.92
CA ARG A 256 -27.96 0.56 3.64
C ARG A 256 -28.05 -0.91 3.25
N LYS A 257 -29.27 -1.47 3.13
CA LYS A 257 -29.47 -2.86 2.70
C LYS A 257 -28.97 -3.11 1.26
N SER A 258 -29.03 -2.09 0.40
CA SER A 258 -28.49 -2.15 -0.97
C SER A 258 -26.97 -1.99 -1.07
N CYS A 259 -26.30 -1.58 0.02
CA CYS A 259 -24.88 -1.30 0.04
C CYS A 259 -24.08 -2.53 0.50
N LYS A 260 -23.13 -2.97 -0.33
CA LYS A 260 -22.10 -3.93 0.09
C LYS A 260 -20.94 -3.18 0.73
N PRO A 261 -20.39 -3.64 1.87
CA PRO A 261 -19.18 -3.04 2.44
C PRO A 261 -18.05 -3.06 1.41
N MET A 262 -17.29 -1.98 1.33
CA MET A 262 -16.10 -1.92 0.47
C MET A 262 -15.03 -2.87 0.99
N PHE A 263 -14.30 -3.52 0.10
CA PHE A 263 -13.18 -4.38 0.45
C PHE A 263 -12.18 -4.43 -0.70
N PHE A 264 -10.94 -4.81 -0.37
CA PHE A 264 -9.92 -5.15 -1.34
C PHE A 264 -9.86 -6.67 -1.53
N GLY A 265 -9.71 -7.11 -2.77
CA GLY A 265 -9.68 -8.54 -3.06
C GLY A 265 -10.17 -8.89 -4.45
N LEU A 266 -10.02 -10.16 -4.80
CA LEU A 266 -10.67 -10.77 -5.95
C LEU A 266 -11.95 -11.46 -5.46
N ASP A 267 -13.09 -11.09 -6.06
CA ASP A 267 -14.40 -11.66 -5.73
C ASP A 267 -14.36 -13.19 -5.87
N GLY A 268 -14.84 -13.91 -4.84
CA GLY A 268 -14.87 -15.37 -4.82
C GLY A 268 -13.54 -16.07 -4.49
N PHE A 269 -12.40 -15.37 -4.57
CA PHE A 269 -11.08 -15.99 -4.38
C PHE A 269 -10.37 -15.52 -3.10
N LEU A 270 -10.07 -14.22 -3.01
CA LEU A 270 -9.29 -13.66 -1.91
C LEU A 270 -9.88 -12.31 -1.50
N VAL A 271 -10.50 -12.26 -0.34
CA VAL A 271 -10.92 -11.01 0.31
C VAL A 271 -9.95 -10.68 1.44
N LEU A 272 -9.34 -9.49 1.38
CA LEU A 272 -8.43 -9.03 2.41
C LEU A 272 -9.21 -8.68 3.68
N THR A 273 -9.02 -9.49 4.72
CA THR A 273 -9.63 -9.36 6.04
C THR A 273 -8.53 -9.47 7.11
N HIS A 274 -8.81 -9.07 8.35
CA HIS A 274 -7.86 -9.32 9.44
C HIS A 274 -7.51 -10.81 9.58
N LYS A 275 -8.46 -11.70 9.27
CA LYS A 275 -8.24 -13.16 9.27
C LYS A 275 -7.28 -13.59 8.14
N SER A 276 -7.32 -12.97 6.97
CA SER A 276 -6.41 -13.32 5.88
C SER A 276 -4.97 -12.89 6.19
N VAL A 277 -4.77 -11.74 6.85
CA VAL A 277 -3.45 -11.30 7.34
C VAL A 277 -2.85 -12.34 8.28
N MET A 278 -3.60 -12.77 9.29
CA MET A 278 -3.14 -13.78 10.24
C MET A 278 -2.85 -15.13 9.57
N LYS A 279 -3.71 -15.57 8.65
CA LYS A 279 -3.49 -16.80 7.86
C LYS A 279 -2.24 -16.74 7.00
N PHE A 280 -1.93 -15.58 6.42
CA PHE A 280 -0.72 -15.39 5.62
C PHE A 280 0.54 -15.56 6.48
N MET A 281 0.63 -14.84 7.60
CA MET A 281 1.76 -14.96 8.54
C MET A 281 1.92 -16.38 9.08
N GLN A 282 0.80 -17.00 9.49
CA GLN A 282 0.79 -18.38 9.96
C GLN A 282 1.20 -19.37 8.86
N GLY A 283 0.86 -19.08 7.60
CA GLY A 283 1.27 -19.84 6.43
C GLY A 283 2.77 -19.83 6.21
N ILE A 284 3.42 -18.65 6.32
CA ILE A 284 4.88 -18.53 6.22
C ILE A 284 5.56 -19.34 7.32
N ILE A 285 5.17 -19.12 8.59
CA ILE A 285 5.77 -19.81 9.74
C ILE A 285 5.64 -21.33 9.58
N ARG A 286 4.43 -21.82 9.31
CA ARG A 286 4.19 -23.26 9.10
C ARG A 286 4.96 -23.81 7.89
N GLY A 287 5.07 -23.03 6.82
CA GLY A 287 5.82 -23.40 5.63
C GLY A 287 7.30 -23.63 5.94
N VAL A 288 7.93 -22.69 6.64
CA VAL A 288 9.33 -22.81 7.09
C VAL A 288 9.53 -24.07 7.93
N PHE A 289 8.70 -24.28 8.95
CA PHE A 289 8.80 -25.49 9.80
C PHE A 289 8.63 -26.79 9.02
N ARG A 290 7.67 -26.86 8.09
CA ARG A 290 7.46 -28.05 7.25
C ARG A 290 8.66 -28.34 6.36
N THR A 291 9.24 -27.31 5.73
CA THR A 291 10.44 -27.47 4.90
C THR A 291 11.62 -27.98 5.72
N LEU A 292 11.83 -27.44 6.94
CA LEU A 292 12.89 -27.88 7.84
C LEU A 292 12.71 -29.35 8.28
N LEU A 293 11.49 -29.75 8.65
CA LEU A 293 11.18 -31.12 9.06
C LEU A 293 11.34 -32.13 7.93
N ALA A 294 10.95 -31.76 6.70
CA ALA A 294 11.07 -32.64 5.53
C ALA A 294 12.54 -32.99 5.21
N LEU A 295 13.48 -32.08 5.50
CA LEU A 295 14.90 -32.27 5.23
C LEU A 295 15.64 -33.04 6.32
N LYS A 296 15.22 -32.92 7.59
CA LYS A 296 15.78 -33.70 8.69
C LYS A 296 15.64 -35.21 8.48
N LYS A 297 14.62 -35.65 7.73
CA LYS A 297 14.36 -37.07 7.42
C LYS A 297 15.32 -37.68 6.39
N LYS A 298 16.13 -36.86 5.69
CA LYS A 298 17.06 -37.33 4.64
C LYS A 298 18.53 -37.40 5.09
N LYS A 299 18.83 -37.07 6.35
CA LYS A 299 20.13 -37.33 6.99
C LYS A 299 19.95 -38.48 7.96
#